data_AF-A0A2V4DGQ8-F1
#
_entry.id   AF-A0A2V4DGQ8-F1
#
_cell.length_a   1.000
_cell.length_b   1.000
_cell.length_c   1.000
_cell.angle_alpha   90.00
_cell.angle_beta   90.00
_cell.angle_gamma   90.00
#
_symmetry.space_group_name_H-M   'P 1'
#
loop_
_entity.id
_entity.type
_entity.pdbx_description
1 polymer ?
#
loop_
_entity_poly.entity_id
_entity_poly.type
_entity_poly.pdbx_seq_one_letter_code
_entity_poly.pdbx_strand_id
1 'polypeptide(L)'
;MLTINGGLPDDVKLHVFHGKVGWIQIDVGRFTEHRQSIFSVDGQKIKQSNPKFPGIEELNHLHQRFNAEYIAEIVSTAEKICDEVDYIRLDLFDIDGELFFGEFTAYHNAAHPQSDELEALGGRLWNTEY
;
A
#
# COMPACT_ATOMS: atom_id res chain seq x y z
N MET A 1 8.56 -13.69 7.83
CA MET A 1 9.92 -13.24 7.48
C MET A 1 10.38 -12.30 8.59
N LEU A 2 11.65 -12.33 8.99
CA LEU A 2 12.21 -11.38 9.97
C LEU A 2 13.35 -10.62 9.32
N THR A 3 13.54 -9.37 9.73
CA THR A 3 14.74 -8.60 9.39
C THR A 3 15.98 -9.25 10.01
N ILE A 4 17.18 -8.86 9.57
CA ILE A 4 18.44 -9.37 10.13
C ILE A 4 18.58 -9.17 11.65
N ASN A 5 17.86 -8.19 12.21
CA ASN A 5 17.82 -7.89 13.64
C ASN A 5 16.69 -8.62 14.40
N GLY A 6 15.99 -9.54 13.74
CA GLY A 6 14.86 -10.27 14.32
C GLY A 6 13.57 -9.45 14.43
N GLY A 7 13.52 -8.25 13.86
CA GLY A 7 12.31 -7.42 13.80
C GLY A 7 11.36 -7.88 12.71
N LEU A 8 10.09 -7.50 12.80
CA LEU A 8 9.16 -7.67 11.69
C LEU A 8 9.41 -6.58 10.66
N PRO A 9 9.44 -6.92 9.36
CA PRO A 9 9.51 -5.93 8.32
C PRO A 9 8.24 -5.09 8.27
N ASP A 10 8.38 -3.84 7.83
CA ASP A 10 7.25 -2.99 7.51
C ASP A 10 6.55 -3.52 6.25
N ASP A 11 5.24 -3.36 6.18
CA ASP A 11 4.49 -3.76 5.01
C ASP A 11 4.39 -2.60 4.00
N VAL A 12 4.62 -2.90 2.73
CA VAL A 12 4.31 -2.04 1.60
C VAL A 12 3.17 -2.68 0.82
N LYS A 13 1.98 -2.09 0.89
CA LYS A 13 0.77 -2.62 0.25
C LYS A 13 0.39 -1.77 -0.94
N LEU A 14 0.16 -2.40 -2.08
CA LEU A 14 -0.26 -1.73 -3.31
C LEU A 14 -1.69 -2.14 -3.60
N HIS A 15 -2.57 -1.15 -3.70
CA HIS A 15 -3.96 -1.37 -4.10
C HIS A 15 -4.04 -1.19 -5.61
N VAL A 16 -4.30 -2.28 -6.32
CA VAL A 16 -4.30 -2.34 -7.78
C VAL A 16 -5.74 -2.44 -8.28
N PHE A 17 -6.10 -1.64 -9.27
CA PHE A 17 -7.38 -1.61 -9.95
C PHE A 17 -7.16 -1.80 -11.44
N HIS A 18 -7.75 -2.83 -12.04
CA HIS A 18 -7.61 -3.15 -13.47
C HIS A 18 -6.14 -3.08 -13.96
N GLY A 19 -5.23 -3.73 -13.22
CA GLY A 19 -3.80 -3.71 -13.54
C GLY A 19 -3.05 -2.41 -13.25
N LYS A 20 -3.67 -1.42 -12.61
CA LYS A 20 -3.05 -0.13 -12.28
C LYS A 20 -3.03 0.17 -10.79
N VAL A 21 -1.89 0.57 -10.27
CA VAL A 21 -1.77 0.94 -8.85
C VAL A 21 -2.56 2.23 -8.62
N GLY A 22 -3.54 2.17 -7.72
CA GLY A 22 -4.30 3.33 -7.28
C GLY A 22 -3.61 4.10 -6.16
N TRP A 23 -3.12 3.38 -5.15
CA TRP A 23 -2.39 3.95 -4.01
C TRP A 23 -1.49 2.92 -3.33
N ILE A 24 -0.58 3.45 -2.51
CA ILE A 24 0.41 2.70 -1.73
C ILE A 24 0.13 2.93 -0.24
N GLN A 25 0.05 1.86 0.52
CA GLN A 25 -0.13 1.89 1.97
C GLN A 25 1.14 1.37 2.65
N ILE A 26 1.58 2.08 3.69
CA ILE A 26 2.71 1.71 4.55
C ILE A 26 2.18 1.42 5.94
N ASP A 27 2.42 0.21 6.43
CA ASP A 27 2.12 -0.19 7.80
C ASP A 27 3.43 -0.47 8.55
N VAL A 28 3.61 0.13 9.72
CA VAL A 28 4.80 -0.02 10.56
C VAL A 28 4.40 -0.42 11.99
N GLY A 29 5.33 -1.03 12.73
CA GLY A 29 5.10 -1.33 14.14
C GLY A 29 4.07 -2.44 14.38
N ARG A 30 4.04 -3.45 13.50
CA ARG A 30 3.22 -4.66 13.70
C ARG A 30 3.52 -5.29 15.06
N PHE A 31 2.46 -5.63 15.81
CA PHE A 31 2.52 -6.18 17.18
C PHE A 31 3.16 -5.27 18.24
N THR A 32 3.43 -4.01 17.90
CA THR A 32 3.81 -2.95 18.84
C THR A 32 2.81 -1.79 18.71
N GLU A 33 3.27 -0.60 18.34
CA GLU A 33 2.42 0.54 18.03
C GLU A 33 2.18 0.61 16.52
N HIS A 34 1.06 0.02 16.09
CA HIS A 34 0.72 -0.06 14.67
C HIS A 34 0.29 1.31 14.14
N ARG A 35 1.04 1.82 13.15
CA ARG A 35 0.77 3.07 12.45
C ARG A 35 0.65 2.81 10.96
N GLN A 36 -0.22 3.57 10.30
CA GLN A 36 -0.55 3.41 8.89
C GLN A 36 -0.51 4.76 8.18
N SER A 37 0.08 4.83 7.00
CA SER A 37 -0.07 5.99 6.11
C SER A 37 -0.24 5.56 4.67
N ILE A 38 -0.98 6.36 3.91
CA ILE A 38 -1.41 6.02 2.56
C ILE A 38 -0.97 7.15 1.64
N PHE A 39 -0.46 6.78 0.49
CA PHE A 39 0.18 7.67 -0.45
C PHE A 39 -0.39 7.41 -1.85
N SER A 40 -0.57 8.47 -2.62
CA SER A 40 -0.75 8.33 -4.06
C SER A 40 0.53 7.80 -4.71
N VAL A 41 0.42 7.35 -5.96
CA VAL A 41 1.54 6.76 -6.72
C VAL A 41 2.69 7.75 -6.92
N ASP A 42 2.40 9.06 -6.98
CA ASP A 42 3.40 10.13 -7.02
C ASP A 42 4.04 10.44 -5.65
N GLY A 43 3.62 9.73 -4.60
CA GLY A 43 4.20 9.79 -3.26
C GLY A 43 3.56 10.81 -2.31
N GLN A 44 2.52 11.53 -2.73
CA GLN A 44 1.80 12.47 -1.84
C GLN A 44 0.98 11.72 -0.80
N LYS A 45 1.08 12.12 0.47
CA LYS A 45 0.28 11.51 1.54
C LYS A 45 -1.19 11.87 1.38
N ILE A 46 -2.03 10.85 1.33
CA ILE A 46 -3.48 10.97 1.28
C ILE A 46 -4.00 11.14 2.70
N LYS A 47 -4.75 12.22 2.92
CA LYS A 47 -5.46 12.44 4.18
C LYS A 47 -6.51 11.35 4.39
N GLN A 48 -6.63 10.87 5.62
CA GLN A 48 -7.69 9.96 6.04
C GLN A 48 -8.53 10.65 7.12
N SER A 49 -9.82 10.88 6.90
CA SER A 49 -10.73 11.52 7.85
C SER A 49 -11.07 10.64 9.05
N ASN A 50 -11.14 9.32 8.83
CA ASN A 50 -11.58 8.29 9.77
C ASN A 50 -10.66 7.06 9.74
N PRO A 51 -9.34 7.22 9.98
CA PRO A 51 -8.40 6.11 9.85
C PRO A 51 -8.58 5.07 10.96
N LYS A 52 -8.38 3.80 10.61
CA LYS A 52 -8.35 2.68 11.58
C LYS A 52 -7.15 2.72 12.53
N PHE A 53 -6.02 3.24 12.06
CA PHE A 53 -4.76 3.32 12.79
C PHE A 53 -4.20 4.75 12.75
N PRO A 54 -3.44 5.17 13.76
CA PRO A 54 -2.75 6.46 13.74
C PRO A 54 -1.81 6.58 12.53
N GLY A 55 -1.65 7.82 12.07
CA GLY A 55 -0.72 8.16 10.98
C GLY A 55 0.75 7.97 11.37
N ILE A 56 1.62 7.80 10.38
CA ILE A 56 3.07 7.85 10.55
C ILE A 56 3.46 9.32 10.43
N GLU A 57 3.64 10.02 11.54
CA GLU A 57 3.80 11.49 11.58
C GLU A 57 5.07 11.97 10.84
N GLU A 58 6.15 11.20 10.95
CA GLU A 58 7.44 11.48 10.34
C GLU A 58 7.48 11.24 8.82
N LEU A 59 6.50 10.53 8.27
CA LEU A 59 6.41 10.16 6.85
C LEU A 59 5.26 10.91 6.18
N ASN A 60 5.57 12.07 5.60
CA ASN A 60 4.66 12.97 4.88
C ASN A 60 4.76 12.88 3.36
N HIS A 61 5.81 12.25 2.84
CA HIS A 61 5.98 11.93 1.43
C HIS A 61 6.71 10.61 1.28
N LEU A 62 6.32 9.79 0.30
CA LEU A 62 6.91 8.45 0.11
C LEU A 62 8.43 8.51 -0.14
N HIS A 63 8.90 9.57 -0.80
CA HIS A 63 10.34 9.85 -1.01
C HIS A 63 11.19 10.03 0.25
N GLN A 64 10.59 10.25 1.42
CA GLN A 64 11.35 10.26 2.67
C GLN A 64 11.76 8.84 3.09
N ARG A 65 11.10 7.81 2.54
CA ARG A 65 11.41 6.40 2.79
C ARG A 65 12.09 5.73 1.58
N PHE A 66 11.58 5.97 0.37
CA PHE A 66 12.01 5.27 -0.83
C PHE A 66 12.49 6.23 -1.92
N ASN A 67 13.59 5.91 -2.60
CA ASN A 67 14.00 6.67 -3.78
C ASN A 67 13.00 6.47 -4.95
N ALA A 68 13.10 7.31 -5.98
CA ALA A 68 12.15 7.29 -7.09
C ALA A 68 12.24 6.01 -7.93
N GLU A 69 13.44 5.48 -8.09
CA GLU A 69 13.70 4.25 -8.84
C GLU A 69 13.01 3.05 -8.17
N TYR A 70 13.13 2.95 -6.85
CA TYR A 70 12.51 1.89 -6.06
C TYR A 70 10.99 1.98 -6.13
N ILE A 71 10.39 3.17 -5.95
CA ILE A 71 8.93 3.35 -6.09
C ILE A 71 8.46 2.91 -7.48
N ALA A 72 9.17 3.31 -8.54
CA ALA A 72 8.84 2.91 -9.91
C ALA A 72 8.95 1.39 -10.12
N GLU A 73 9.93 0.75 -9.51
CA GLU A 73 10.10 -0.70 -9.52
C GLU A 73 8.94 -1.44 -8.83
N ILE A 74 8.55 -1.00 -7.62
CA ILE A 74 7.44 -1.63 -6.88
C ILE A 74 6.13 -1.50 -7.66
N VAL A 75 5.86 -0.28 -8.16
CA VAL A 75 4.65 0.01 -8.93
C VAL A 75 4.64 -0.84 -10.20
N SER A 76 5.72 -0.84 -10.98
CA SER A 76 5.80 -1.64 -12.20
C SER A 76 5.62 -3.14 -11.93
N THR A 77 6.19 -3.64 -10.84
CA THR A 77 6.06 -5.05 -10.43
C THR A 77 4.62 -5.38 -10.10
N ALA A 78 3.95 -4.56 -9.28
CA ALA A 78 2.56 -4.77 -8.91
C ALA A 78 1.62 -4.71 -10.13
N GLU A 79 1.81 -3.74 -11.02
CA GLU A 79 0.99 -3.64 -12.25
C GLU A 79 1.16 -4.85 -13.17
N LYS A 80 2.39 -5.39 -13.28
CA LYS A 80 2.67 -6.57 -14.12
C LYS A 80 2.06 -7.86 -13.58
N ILE A 81 2.09 -8.07 -12.26
CA ILE A 81 1.61 -9.33 -11.67
C ILE A 81 0.10 -9.33 -11.40
N CYS A 82 -0.54 -8.17 -11.50
CA CYS A 82 -1.96 -7.96 -11.23
C CYS A 82 -2.72 -7.40 -12.45
N ASP A 83 -2.24 -7.62 -13.67
CA ASP A 83 -2.81 -7.02 -14.88
C ASP A 83 -4.22 -7.54 -15.24
N GLU A 84 -4.53 -8.79 -14.89
CA GLU A 84 -5.80 -9.46 -15.19
C GLU A 84 -6.84 -9.44 -14.05
N VAL A 85 -6.67 -8.59 -13.02
CA VAL A 85 -7.61 -8.50 -11.90
C VAL A 85 -8.30 -7.14 -11.81
N ASP A 86 -9.61 -7.15 -11.55
CA ASP A 86 -10.39 -5.93 -11.34
C ASP A 86 -9.88 -5.15 -10.13
N TYR A 87 -9.64 -5.87 -9.03
CA TYR A 87 -8.99 -5.31 -7.86
C TYR A 87 -8.24 -6.38 -7.07
N ILE A 88 -7.05 -6.01 -6.60
CA ILE A 88 -6.32 -6.77 -5.59
C ILE A 88 -5.49 -5.82 -4.75
N ARG A 89 -5.38 -6.10 -3.46
CA ARG A 89 -4.30 -5.57 -2.63
C ARG A 89 -3.14 -6.56 -2.66
N LEU A 90 -1.99 -6.11 -3.14
CA LEU A 90 -0.73 -6.84 -3.09
C LEU A 90 0.06 -6.36 -1.87
N ASP A 91 0.40 -7.29 -0.99
CA ASP A 91 1.22 -7.01 0.20
C ASP A 91 2.64 -7.47 -0.06
N LEU A 92 3.59 -6.55 0.09
CA LEU A 92 5.03 -6.78 -0.03
C LEU A 92 5.72 -6.45 1.28
N PHE A 93 6.80 -7.15 1.59
CA PHE A 93 7.71 -6.81 2.66
C PHE A 93 8.95 -6.14 2.08
N ASP A 94 9.30 -4.99 2.66
CA ASP A 94 10.55 -4.30 2.39
C ASP A 94 11.60 -4.76 3.41
N ILE A 95 12.61 -5.52 2.96
CA ILE A 95 13.67 -6.06 3.81
C ILE A 95 15.01 -5.64 3.22
N ASP A 96 15.67 -4.69 3.89
CA ASP A 96 16.99 -4.18 3.51
C ASP A 96 17.07 -3.71 2.04
N GLY A 97 15.97 -3.16 1.51
CA GLY A 97 15.87 -2.66 0.14
C GLY A 97 15.51 -3.71 -0.92
N GLU A 98 15.15 -4.93 -0.50
CA GLU A 98 14.60 -5.97 -1.35
C GLU A 98 13.13 -6.24 -1.04
N LEU A 99 12.35 -6.50 -2.08
CA LEU A 99 10.92 -6.79 -1.96
C LEU A 99 10.65 -8.29 -1.92
N PHE A 100 9.86 -8.69 -0.93
CA PHE A 100 9.40 -10.06 -0.80
C PHE A 100 7.88 -10.10 -0.85
N PHE A 101 7.35 -11.04 -1.64
CA PHE A 101 5.91 -11.29 -1.70
C PHE A 101 5.37 -11.70 -0.31
N GLY A 102 4.29 -11.06 0.12
CA GLY A 102 3.54 -11.43 1.30
C GLY A 102 2.25 -12.16 0.96
N GLU A 103 1.25 -11.42 0.47
CA GLU A 103 -0.06 -11.97 0.14
C GLU A 103 -0.76 -11.21 -0.99
N PHE A 104 -1.74 -11.88 -1.60
CA PHE A 104 -2.78 -11.24 -2.40
C PHE A 104 -4.09 -11.24 -1.62
N THR A 105 -4.72 -10.07 -1.51
CA THR A 105 -5.97 -9.89 -0.78
C THR A 105 -7.02 -9.22 -1.66
N ALA A 106 -8.03 -10.01 -2.08
CA ALA A 106 -9.13 -9.54 -2.92
C ALA A 106 -10.14 -8.66 -2.16
N TYR A 107 -10.30 -8.88 -0.86
CA TYR A 107 -11.24 -8.13 -0.02
C TYR A 107 -10.52 -7.64 1.22
N HIS A 108 -9.87 -6.47 1.10
CA HIS A 108 -9.13 -5.90 2.21
C HIS A 108 -10.07 -5.53 3.37
N ASN A 109 -9.52 -5.57 4.59
CA ASN A 109 -10.21 -5.14 5.81
C ASN A 109 -11.58 -5.82 6.04
N ALA A 110 -11.76 -7.06 5.57
CA ALA A 110 -13.05 -7.77 5.59
C ALA A 110 -14.20 -6.97 4.94
N ALA A 111 -13.88 -6.24 3.87
CA ALA A 111 -14.80 -5.34 3.16
C ALA A 111 -15.36 -4.18 4.01
N HIS A 112 -14.71 -3.86 5.12
CA HIS A 112 -14.99 -2.61 5.84
C HIS A 112 -14.29 -1.42 5.16
N PRO A 113 -14.96 -0.26 5.07
CA PRO A 113 -14.37 0.96 4.55
C PRO A 113 -13.04 1.32 5.23
N GLN A 114 -12.11 1.89 4.47
CA GLN A 114 -10.80 2.29 5.00
C GLN A 114 -10.78 3.75 5.46
N SER A 115 -11.18 4.67 4.57
CA SER A 115 -11.52 6.05 4.90
C SER A 115 -12.42 6.66 3.84
N ASP A 116 -13.11 7.76 4.13
CA ASP A 116 -14.00 8.41 3.16
C ASP A 116 -13.26 8.81 1.87
N GLU A 117 -12.01 9.30 2.01
CA GLU A 117 -11.16 9.66 0.87
C GLU A 117 -10.79 8.45 0.00
N LEU A 118 -10.52 7.29 0.62
CA LEU A 118 -10.17 6.08 -0.11
C LEU A 118 -11.37 5.39 -0.73
N GLU A 119 -12.53 5.38 -0.07
CA GLU A 119 -13.75 4.89 -0.70
C GLU A 119 -14.10 5.73 -1.93
N ALA A 120 -13.99 7.06 -1.83
CA ALA A 120 -14.21 7.95 -2.96
C ALA A 120 -13.17 7.75 -4.07
N LEU A 121 -11.89 7.53 -3.73
CA LEU A 121 -10.85 7.28 -4.71
C LEU A 121 -11.01 5.92 -5.39
N GLY A 122 -11.20 4.85 -4.61
CA GLY A 122 -11.46 3.50 -5.12
C GLY A 122 -12.67 3.47 -6.04
N GLY A 123 -13.76 4.14 -5.67
CA GLY A 123 -14.94 4.27 -6.53
C GLY A 123 -14.69 4.98 -7.86
N ARG A 124 -13.74 5.93 -7.93
CA ARG A 124 -13.33 6.56 -9.20
C ARG A 124 -12.41 5.68 -10.05
N LEU A 125 -11.62 4.83 -9.41
CA LEU A 125 -10.69 3.92 -10.07
C LEU A 125 -11.37 2.63 -10.54
N TRP A 126 -12.53 2.30 -9.96
CA TRP A 126 -13.33 1.15 -10.36
C TRP A 126 -13.99 1.40 -11.73
N ASN A 127 -13.52 0.71 -12.76
CA ASN A 127 -14.16 0.73 -14.08
C ASN A 127 -15.34 -0.25 -14.09
N THR A 128 -16.46 0.18 -14.66
CA THR A 128 -17.67 -0.63 -14.82
C THR A 128 -17.96 -1.00 -16.28
N GLU A 129 -17.13 -0.53 -17.22
CA GLU A 129 -17.24 -0.87 -18.63
C GLU A 129 -16.56 -2.22 -18.87
N TYR A 130 -17.39 -3.26 -19.05
CA TYR A 130 -16.99 -4.62 -19.46
C TYR A 130 -17.32 -4.86 -20.94
#